data_AF-A0A1Y3DQI5-F1
#
_entry.id   AF-A0A1Y3DQI5-F1
#
_cell.length_a   1.000
_cell.length_b   1.000
_cell.length_c   1.000
_cell.angle_alpha   90.00
_cell.angle_beta   90.00
_cell.angle_gamma   90.00
#
_symmetry.space_group_name_H-M   'P 1'
#
loop_
_entity.id
_entity.type
_entity.pdbx_description
1 polymer ?
#
loop_
_entity_poly.entity_id
_entity_poly.type
_entity_poly.pdbx_seq_one_letter_code
_entity_poly.pdbx_strand_id
1 'polypeptide(L)'
;MIRGILISLILITVVRREILYTNYCTYLWVFLTLLYSVVVVLLMAHWKKESKAKCKIKKGGFFSPGMEDETSPHRGGNLLSSHTLTIGAYHHREKMPPGLLKKKVDPIFLRLYEKGVISTWKLFLQIYGDNFFPLFFFPFLSTLLVFKFDILNFGAAKLSLVLVNEFLLGSVFLRYVRVNACSYLLFHALLFMATLGAMRIQESFATCFLCFSLNFVFYHMIAIGAFRLTDGVFSFLEGATVSVAGTLLLDAYAYGLFHAHLDGGVVPSVLSVFLSGVALSLTVYAACCVYLLQQAKSQKGKLIIASVMFLLYNILNLGARRYDFVSESETSAMQNLVDLLYHQQNYLLFFGWLIITLLYIFYIAKMVKRNGNLSYLRKHYHFLLFVNAQLSFLLGKVELLVVILSFAFLLLLFLEVARKIGQALSPDRNMLHKFMTSFIDDRDRRGLVVTHIYLLAGVYIPIVADVLLNSRNYLRKGTRSVFIFRDADLILHSSGLNAICIGDSFAAIGGLLFPIPKIKNTNNKSYAGFLFFFCSTFLSLLLESYFVQKTPLASLTAISMVSLFGALFEAYLHDIDNLILPIFTFCVYLCFEK
;
A
#
# COMPACT_ATOMS: atom_id res chain seq x y z
N MET A 1 -7.95 -19.13 8.05
CA MET A 1 -7.74 -18.55 9.40
C MET A 1 -7.70 -17.03 9.39
N ILE A 2 -6.92 -16.37 8.51
CA ILE A 2 -6.85 -14.89 8.43
C ILE A 2 -8.24 -14.22 8.44
N ARG A 3 -9.20 -14.74 7.66
CA ARG A 3 -10.59 -14.24 7.64
C ARG A 3 -11.24 -14.27 9.02
N GLY A 4 -11.05 -15.35 9.78
CA GLY A 4 -11.56 -15.50 11.14
C GLY A 4 -10.87 -14.57 12.14
N ILE A 5 -9.57 -14.32 11.97
CA ILE A 5 -8.82 -13.35 12.77
C ILE A 5 -9.41 -11.95 12.57
N LEU A 6 -9.64 -11.54 11.32
CA LEU A 6 -10.25 -10.25 10.99
C LEU A 6 -11.68 -10.13 11.54
N ILE A 7 -12.52 -11.16 11.38
CA ILE A 7 -13.89 -11.17 11.92
C ILE A 7 -13.87 -11.04 13.45
N SER A 8 -12.98 -11.78 14.13
CA SER A 8 -12.83 -11.70 15.58
C SER A 8 -12.42 -10.29 16.02
N LEU A 9 -11.43 -9.69 15.35
CA LEU A 9 -11.00 -8.33 15.62
C LEU A 9 -12.17 -7.35 15.47
N ILE A 10 -12.89 -7.39 14.34
CA ILE A 10 -14.06 -6.53 14.09
C ILE A 10 -15.11 -6.71 15.18
N LEU A 11 -15.46 -7.95 15.53
CA LEU A 11 -16.48 -8.23 16.55
C LEU A 11 -16.09 -7.69 17.93
N ILE A 12 -14.82 -7.86 18.33
CA ILE A 12 -14.32 -7.34 19.61
C ILE A 12 -14.36 -5.80 19.60
N THR A 13 -13.91 -5.17 18.52
CA THR A 13 -13.91 -3.71 18.39
C THR A 13 -15.31 -3.13 18.44
N VAL A 14 -16.27 -3.80 17.80
CA VAL A 14 -17.69 -3.46 17.82
C VAL A 14 -18.24 -3.45 19.24
N VAL A 15 -17.98 -4.51 19.99
CA VAL A 15 -18.46 -4.65 21.37
C VAL A 15 -17.80 -3.61 22.26
N ARG A 16 -16.51 -3.33 22.04
CA ARG A 16 -15.73 -2.43 22.89
C ARG A 16 -16.01 -0.94 22.65
N ARG A 17 -16.17 -0.53 21.40
CA ARG A 17 -16.27 0.90 21.02
C ARG A 17 -17.67 1.34 20.61
N GLU A 18 -18.66 0.45 20.65
CA GLU A 18 -20.04 0.70 20.21
C GLU A 18 -20.17 1.22 18.76
N ILE A 19 -19.13 1.04 17.94
CA ILE A 19 -19.00 1.65 16.59
C ILE A 19 -20.12 1.20 15.64
N LEU A 20 -20.65 -0.02 15.78
CA LEU A 20 -21.62 -0.57 14.81
C LEU A 20 -23.05 -0.06 14.97
N TYR A 21 -23.47 0.32 16.19
CA TYR A 21 -24.85 0.77 16.40
C TYR A 21 -25.10 2.19 15.86
N THR A 22 -24.03 2.94 15.58
CA THR A 22 -24.10 4.34 15.11
C THR A 22 -23.67 4.53 13.65
N ASN A 23 -22.94 3.59 13.02
CA ASN A 23 -22.41 3.75 11.66
C ASN A 23 -23.06 2.82 10.62
N TYR A 24 -24.01 3.35 9.84
CA TYR A 24 -24.62 2.72 8.64
C TYR A 24 -23.60 2.21 7.60
N CYS A 25 -22.38 2.76 7.60
CA CYS A 25 -21.34 2.47 6.61
C CYS A 25 -20.91 1.00 6.59
N THR A 26 -20.78 0.31 7.74
CA THR A 26 -20.24 -1.06 7.77
C THR A 26 -21.21 -2.06 7.12
N TYR A 27 -22.51 -1.94 7.39
CA TYR A 27 -23.54 -2.76 6.74
C TYR A 27 -23.63 -2.49 5.24
N LEU A 28 -23.48 -1.23 4.83
CA LEU A 28 -23.41 -0.84 3.42
C LEU A 28 -22.22 -1.53 2.73
N TRP A 29 -21.03 -1.57 3.35
CA TRP A 29 -19.87 -2.27 2.80
C TRP A 29 -20.10 -3.79 2.69
N VAL A 30 -20.70 -4.43 3.70
CA VAL A 30 -21.06 -5.86 3.62
C VAL A 30 -22.03 -6.11 2.46
N PHE A 31 -23.04 -5.25 2.30
CA PHE A 31 -24.00 -5.36 1.22
C PHE A 31 -23.36 -5.15 -0.16
N LEU A 32 -22.54 -4.10 -0.32
CA LEU A 32 -21.85 -3.79 -1.58
C LEU A 32 -20.91 -4.93 -1.99
N THR A 33 -20.19 -5.54 -1.05
CA THR A 33 -19.27 -6.65 -1.35
C THR A 33 -20.00 -7.91 -1.81
N LEU A 34 -21.14 -8.23 -1.18
CA LEU A 34 -22.03 -9.30 -1.62
C LEU A 34 -22.60 -9.01 -3.02
N LEU A 35 -23.12 -7.80 -3.22
CA LEU A 35 -23.70 -7.36 -4.49
C LEU A 35 -22.69 -7.46 -5.64
N TYR A 36 -21.48 -6.94 -5.47
CA TYR A 36 -20.41 -7.02 -6.47
C TYR A 36 -20.02 -8.48 -6.77
N SER A 37 -19.92 -9.33 -5.75
CA SER A 37 -19.62 -10.75 -5.95
C SER A 37 -20.71 -11.45 -6.78
N VAL A 38 -21.98 -11.12 -6.55
CA VAL A 38 -23.11 -11.62 -7.36
C VAL A 38 -23.01 -11.10 -8.81
N VAL A 39 -22.77 -9.80 -9.01
CA VAL A 39 -22.65 -9.19 -10.34
C VAL A 39 -21.53 -9.84 -11.15
N VAL A 40 -20.35 -10.06 -10.56
CA VAL A 40 -19.22 -10.75 -11.23
C VAL A 40 -19.65 -12.15 -11.68
N VAL A 41 -20.29 -12.93 -10.80
CA VAL A 41 -20.72 -14.29 -11.13
C VAL A 41 -21.78 -14.29 -12.23
N LEU A 42 -22.74 -13.37 -12.20
CA LEU A 42 -23.77 -13.22 -13.23
C LEU A 42 -23.17 -12.90 -14.60
N LEU A 43 -22.22 -11.96 -14.65
CA LEU A 43 -21.54 -11.61 -15.89
C LEU A 43 -20.70 -12.77 -16.44
N MET A 44 -19.98 -13.50 -15.59
CA MET A 44 -19.25 -14.69 -16.03
C MET A 44 -20.19 -15.82 -16.47
N ALA A 45 -21.36 -15.95 -15.85
CA ALA A 45 -22.40 -16.89 -16.30
C ALA A 45 -23.00 -16.51 -17.66
N HIS A 46 -23.24 -15.22 -17.89
CA HIS A 46 -23.67 -14.70 -19.18
C HIS A 46 -22.63 -14.96 -20.26
N TRP A 47 -21.37 -14.64 -19.99
CA TRP A 47 -20.26 -14.83 -20.93
C TRP A 47 -20.06 -16.31 -21.31
N LYS A 48 -20.23 -17.22 -20.34
CA LYS A 48 -20.23 -18.67 -20.58
C LYS A 48 -21.38 -19.13 -21.48
N LYS A 49 -22.59 -18.56 -21.32
CA LYS A 49 -23.74 -18.85 -22.20
C LYS A 49 -23.48 -18.37 -23.62
N GLU A 50 -22.95 -17.16 -23.77
CA GLU A 50 -22.66 -16.54 -25.06
C GLU A 50 -21.53 -17.26 -25.80
N SER A 51 -20.47 -17.67 -25.10
CA SER A 51 -19.38 -18.51 -25.65
C SER A 51 -19.89 -19.88 -26.12
N LYS A 52 -20.78 -20.53 -25.33
CA LYS A 52 -21.44 -21.77 -25.77
C LYS A 52 -22.36 -21.57 -26.96
N ALA A 53 -23.06 -20.44 -27.06
CA ALA A 53 -23.89 -20.10 -28.21
C ALA A 53 -23.04 -19.86 -29.47
N LYS A 54 -21.95 -19.08 -29.37
CA LYS A 54 -20.98 -18.87 -30.47
C LYS A 54 -20.28 -20.16 -30.90
N CYS A 55 -19.94 -21.04 -29.96
CA CYS A 55 -19.37 -22.37 -30.25
C CYS A 55 -20.37 -23.32 -30.93
N LYS A 56 -21.66 -23.26 -30.56
CA LYS A 56 -22.74 -23.98 -31.26
C LYS A 56 -22.97 -23.44 -32.67
N ILE A 57 -22.89 -22.13 -32.87
CA ILE A 57 -23.00 -21.50 -34.20
C ILE A 57 -21.80 -21.87 -35.08
N LYS A 58 -20.58 -21.87 -34.54
CA LYS A 58 -19.38 -22.34 -35.26
C LYS A 58 -19.38 -23.84 -35.58
N LYS A 59 -20.05 -24.69 -34.78
CA LYS A 59 -20.20 -26.13 -35.08
C LYS A 59 -21.23 -26.43 -36.18
N GLY A 60 -21.99 -25.44 -36.64
CA GLY A 60 -22.87 -25.55 -37.82
C GLY A 60 -22.19 -25.23 -39.16
N GLY A 61 -20.92 -24.81 -39.14
CA GLY A 61 -20.11 -24.53 -40.34
C GLY A 61 -18.80 -25.32 -40.28
N PHE A 62 -18.58 -26.16 -41.26
CA PHE A 62 -17.48 -27.12 -41.34
C PHE A 62 -16.10 -26.43 -41.42
N PHE A 63 -15.35 -26.32 -40.31
CA PHE A 63 -13.88 -26.19 -40.31
C PHE A 63 -13.29 -26.59 -38.93
N SER A 64 -12.28 -27.45 -38.96
CA SER A 64 -11.59 -28.06 -37.81
C SER A 64 -10.84 -27.05 -36.91
N PRO A 65 -10.62 -27.35 -35.62
CA PRO A 65 -9.94 -26.45 -34.69
C PRO A 65 -8.42 -26.52 -34.86
N GLY A 66 -7.82 -25.50 -35.50
CA GLY A 66 -6.38 -25.26 -35.48
C GLY A 66 -5.97 -24.45 -34.25
N MET A 67 -4.83 -24.81 -33.66
CA MET A 67 -4.13 -24.07 -32.61
C MET A 67 -3.87 -22.63 -33.06
N GLU A 68 -4.38 -21.64 -32.33
CA GLU A 68 -3.90 -20.26 -32.42
C GLU A 68 -2.69 -20.13 -31.50
N ASP A 69 -1.51 -20.39 -32.08
CA ASP A 69 -0.23 -19.90 -31.58
C ASP A 69 -0.18 -18.37 -31.72
N GLU A 70 0.34 -17.72 -30.68
CA GLU A 70 0.76 -16.33 -30.71
C GLU A 70 1.87 -16.18 -31.78
N THR A 71 1.56 -15.64 -32.97
CA THR A 71 2.44 -14.82 -33.83
C THR A 71 1.80 -14.51 -35.19
N SER A 72 1.33 -13.28 -35.41
CA SER A 72 1.59 -12.48 -36.64
C SER A 72 0.65 -11.26 -36.77
N PRO A 73 1.08 -10.16 -37.41
CA PRO A 73 0.34 -8.90 -37.50
C PRO A 73 -0.38 -8.68 -38.84
N HIS A 74 -1.46 -7.89 -38.78
CA HIS A 74 -2.17 -7.16 -39.84
C HIS A 74 -2.84 -7.92 -41.01
N ARG A 75 -4.18 -7.80 -41.08
CA ARG A 75 -4.87 -7.20 -42.25
C ARG A 75 -6.35 -6.83 -41.95
N GLY A 76 -6.65 -5.55 -42.20
CA GLY A 76 -7.89 -4.96 -42.72
C GLY A 76 -9.27 -5.41 -42.19
N GLY A 77 -9.96 -4.50 -41.49
CA GLY A 77 -11.42 -4.54 -41.34
C GLY A 77 -11.97 -3.68 -40.20
N ASN A 78 -12.55 -2.52 -40.54
CA ASN A 78 -13.34 -1.58 -39.73
C ASN A 78 -12.62 -0.67 -38.71
N LEU A 79 -12.54 0.61 -39.10
CA LEU A 79 -11.96 1.77 -38.42
C LEU A 79 -12.70 2.24 -37.15
N LEU A 80 -13.66 1.47 -36.63
CA LEU A 80 -14.43 1.79 -35.41
C LEU A 80 -14.42 0.67 -34.36
N SER A 81 -13.50 -0.30 -34.48
CA SER A 81 -13.29 -1.38 -33.50
C SER A 81 -11.90 -1.23 -32.88
N SER A 82 -11.72 -0.21 -32.05
CA SER A 82 -10.45 0.02 -31.35
C SER A 82 -10.27 -1.02 -30.23
N HIS A 83 -9.50 -2.07 -30.52
CA HIS A 83 -8.99 -3.06 -29.56
C HIS A 83 -7.99 -2.48 -28.53
N THR A 84 -7.98 -1.16 -28.30
CA THR A 84 -6.91 -0.45 -27.60
C THR A 84 -7.27 0.16 -26.24
N LEU A 85 -8.50 0.03 -25.73
CA LEU A 85 -8.94 0.65 -24.46
C LEU A 85 -9.68 -0.31 -23.50
N THR A 86 -9.29 -1.59 -23.47
CA THR A 86 -9.81 -2.55 -22.48
C THR A 86 -8.90 -2.68 -21.26
N ILE A 87 -9.49 -2.60 -20.06
CA ILE A 87 -8.82 -2.81 -18.76
C ILE A 87 -9.45 -4.00 -18.01
N GLY A 88 -8.70 -4.61 -17.09
CA GLY A 88 -9.18 -5.73 -16.26
C GLY A 88 -8.72 -7.13 -16.68
N ALA A 89 -9.39 -8.15 -16.15
CA ALA A 89 -8.93 -9.53 -16.03
C ALA A 89 -7.52 -9.67 -15.44
N TYR A 90 -7.24 -8.94 -14.35
CA TYR A 90 -5.93 -8.97 -13.68
C TYR A 90 -5.54 -10.34 -13.14
N HIS A 91 -6.49 -11.24 -12.89
CA HIS A 91 -6.21 -12.61 -12.42
C HIS A 91 -5.23 -13.39 -13.32
N HIS A 92 -5.12 -13.07 -14.62
CA HIS A 92 -4.14 -13.68 -15.51
C HIS A 92 -2.70 -13.24 -15.24
N ARG A 93 -2.52 -12.12 -14.53
CA ARG A 93 -1.24 -11.47 -14.25
C ARG A 93 -0.91 -11.48 -12.75
N GLU A 94 -1.59 -12.31 -11.97
CA GLU A 94 -1.34 -12.45 -10.53
C GLU A 94 -0.34 -13.57 -10.24
N LYS A 95 0.46 -13.37 -9.19
CA LYS A 95 1.24 -14.45 -8.57
C LYS A 95 0.29 -15.45 -7.93
N MET A 96 0.48 -16.73 -8.22
CA MET A 96 -0.31 -17.79 -7.61
C MET A 96 0.16 -18.05 -6.17
N PRO A 97 -0.70 -17.89 -5.14
CA PRO A 97 -0.32 -18.23 -3.77
C PRO A 97 -0.22 -19.76 -3.61
N PRO A 98 0.84 -20.27 -2.95
CA PRO A 98 0.96 -21.69 -2.68
C PRO A 98 0.05 -22.10 -1.50
N GLY A 99 -1.11 -22.67 -1.83
CA GLY A 99 -1.78 -23.67 -0.99
C GLY A 99 -3.08 -23.26 -0.27
N LEU A 100 -4.20 -23.88 -0.68
CA LEU A 100 -5.20 -24.42 0.25
C LEU A 100 -5.99 -25.62 -0.30
N LEU A 101 -5.38 -26.38 -1.21
CA LEU A 101 -5.80 -27.72 -1.65
C LEU A 101 -4.51 -28.47 -2.00
N LYS A 102 -4.36 -29.73 -1.59
CA LYS A 102 -3.19 -30.60 -1.85
C LYS A 102 -2.97 -30.95 -3.34
N LYS A 103 -3.52 -30.18 -4.26
CA LYS A 103 -3.27 -30.25 -5.71
C LYS A 103 -2.93 -28.85 -6.18
N LYS A 104 -1.94 -28.71 -7.06
CA LYS A 104 -1.67 -27.48 -7.81
C LYS A 104 -2.98 -26.99 -8.43
N VAL A 105 -3.64 -26.01 -7.82
CA VAL A 105 -4.85 -25.38 -8.38
C VAL A 105 -4.39 -24.08 -9.02
N ASP A 106 -3.99 -24.25 -10.27
CA ASP A 106 -3.71 -23.28 -11.32
C ASP A 106 -4.96 -22.38 -11.61
N PRO A 107 -5.02 -21.64 -12.75
CA PRO A 107 -6.25 -21.06 -13.32
C PRO A 107 -7.34 -22.09 -13.66
N ILE A 108 -7.25 -23.28 -13.07
CA ILE A 108 -8.13 -24.41 -13.12
C ILE A 108 -9.50 -24.04 -12.55
N PHE A 109 -9.67 -23.23 -11.50
CA PHE A 109 -11.02 -23.02 -10.94
C PHE A 109 -11.98 -22.25 -11.90
N LEU A 110 -11.49 -21.16 -12.51
CA LEU A 110 -12.22 -20.46 -13.59
C LEU A 110 -12.38 -21.36 -14.82
N ARG A 111 -11.32 -22.08 -15.23
CA ARG A 111 -11.40 -23.06 -16.33
C ARG A 111 -12.33 -24.25 -16.03
N LEU A 112 -12.47 -24.67 -14.78
CA LEU A 112 -13.36 -25.73 -14.33
C LEU A 112 -14.80 -25.23 -14.33
N TYR A 113 -15.02 -23.97 -13.97
CA TYR A 113 -16.31 -23.32 -14.17
C TYR A 113 -16.65 -23.22 -15.66
N GLU A 114 -15.73 -22.77 -16.52
CA GLU A 114 -15.91 -22.74 -17.98
C GLU A 114 -16.23 -24.13 -18.55
N LYS A 115 -15.48 -25.15 -18.14
CA LYS A 115 -15.68 -26.58 -18.48
C LYS A 115 -16.94 -27.19 -17.85
N GLY A 116 -17.63 -26.47 -16.96
CA GLY A 116 -18.89 -26.91 -16.34
C GLY A 116 -18.74 -27.89 -15.16
N VAL A 117 -17.54 -28.08 -14.64
CA VAL A 117 -17.26 -28.97 -13.50
C VAL A 117 -17.71 -28.36 -12.17
N ILE A 118 -17.80 -27.03 -12.10
CA ILE A 118 -18.14 -26.29 -10.88
C ILE A 118 -19.43 -25.49 -11.09
N SER A 119 -20.30 -25.47 -10.10
CA SER A 119 -21.56 -24.72 -10.11
C SER A 119 -21.34 -23.21 -9.91
N THR A 120 -22.30 -22.39 -10.32
CA THR A 120 -22.33 -20.94 -10.08
C THR A 120 -22.24 -20.60 -8.59
N TRP A 121 -22.85 -21.40 -7.72
CA TRP A 121 -22.77 -21.22 -6.27
C TRP A 121 -21.36 -21.43 -5.70
N LYS A 122 -20.69 -22.51 -6.12
CA LYS A 122 -19.30 -22.76 -5.71
C LYS A 122 -18.37 -21.66 -6.23
N LEU A 123 -18.63 -21.14 -7.44
CA LEU A 123 -17.90 -20.00 -8.00
C LEU A 123 -18.07 -18.74 -7.16
N PHE A 124 -19.30 -18.43 -6.75
CA PHE A 124 -19.60 -17.31 -5.85
C PHE A 124 -18.84 -17.42 -4.52
N LEU A 125 -18.93 -18.57 -3.84
CA LEU A 125 -18.27 -18.78 -2.55
C LEU A 125 -16.75 -18.60 -2.64
N GLN A 126 -16.14 -19.05 -3.74
CA GLN A 126 -14.71 -18.89 -3.96
C GLN A 126 -14.33 -17.42 -4.19
N ILE A 127 -15.04 -16.71 -5.08
CA ILE A 127 -14.78 -15.29 -5.37
C ILE A 127 -14.98 -14.44 -4.11
N TYR A 128 -16.09 -14.65 -3.40
CA TYR A 128 -16.36 -13.95 -2.15
C TYR A 128 -15.28 -14.22 -1.11
N GLY A 129 -14.88 -15.49 -0.97
CA GLY A 129 -13.80 -15.87 -0.07
C GLY A 129 -12.47 -15.19 -0.40
N ASP A 130 -12.01 -15.30 -1.65
CA ASP A 130 -10.69 -14.84 -2.06
C ASP A 130 -10.51 -13.33 -1.96
N ASN A 131 -11.62 -12.57 -2.01
CA ASN A 131 -11.62 -11.11 -1.87
C ASN A 131 -12.09 -10.64 -0.48
N PHE A 132 -12.47 -11.55 0.43
CA PHE A 132 -12.99 -11.19 1.75
C PHE A 132 -12.03 -10.31 2.54
N PHE A 133 -10.74 -10.66 2.59
CA PHE A 133 -9.80 -9.89 3.40
C PHE A 133 -9.67 -8.43 2.92
N PRO A 134 -9.29 -8.12 1.66
CA PRO A 134 -9.17 -6.73 1.23
C PRO A 134 -10.50 -5.97 1.33
N LEU A 135 -11.62 -6.61 0.96
CA LEU A 135 -12.94 -5.97 0.95
C LEU A 135 -13.46 -5.55 2.33
N PHE A 136 -12.98 -6.19 3.40
CA PHE A 136 -13.41 -5.87 4.76
C PHE A 136 -12.32 -5.14 5.55
N PHE A 137 -11.05 -5.47 5.34
CA PHE A 137 -9.93 -4.89 6.07
C PHE A 137 -9.77 -3.38 5.80
N PHE A 138 -9.78 -2.95 4.54
CA PHE A 138 -9.55 -1.54 4.21
C PHE A 138 -10.72 -0.63 4.63
N PRO A 139 -12.00 -0.96 4.38
CA PRO A 139 -13.10 -0.16 4.91
C PRO A 139 -13.15 -0.13 6.44
N PHE A 140 -12.79 -1.24 7.11
CA PHE A 140 -12.67 -1.28 8.56
C PHE A 140 -11.56 -0.35 9.05
N LEU A 141 -10.38 -0.39 8.43
CA LEU A 141 -9.28 0.52 8.72
C LEU A 141 -9.69 1.98 8.51
N SER A 142 -10.35 2.32 7.38
CA SER A 142 -10.87 3.67 7.14
C SER A 142 -11.84 4.13 8.24
N THR A 143 -12.72 3.23 8.72
CA THR A 143 -13.65 3.55 9.81
C THR A 143 -12.90 3.86 11.11
N LEU A 144 -11.87 3.07 11.43
CA LEU A 144 -11.03 3.34 12.62
C LEU A 144 -10.25 4.65 12.49
N LEU A 145 -9.73 4.95 11.30
CA LEU A 145 -9.03 6.21 11.04
C LEU A 145 -9.97 7.41 11.24
N VAL A 146 -11.21 7.35 10.72
CA VAL A 146 -12.22 8.41 10.92
C VAL A 146 -12.58 8.58 12.39
N PHE A 147 -12.67 7.48 13.15
CA PHE A 147 -12.96 7.53 14.57
C PHE A 147 -11.79 8.08 15.40
N LYS A 148 -10.55 7.80 14.99
CA LYS A 148 -9.34 8.26 15.68
C LYS A 148 -9.01 9.72 15.39
N PHE A 149 -9.17 10.15 14.13
CA PHE A 149 -8.65 11.43 13.65
C PHE A 149 -9.79 12.35 13.23
N ASP A 150 -10.04 13.39 14.04
CA ASP A 150 -11.10 14.37 13.79
C ASP A 150 -10.99 15.04 12.42
N ILE A 151 -9.77 15.21 11.90
CA ILE A 151 -9.52 15.83 10.59
C ILE A 151 -10.14 15.02 9.44
N LEU A 152 -10.39 13.73 9.63
CA LEU A 152 -11.06 12.89 8.65
C LEU A 152 -12.59 13.02 8.69
N ASN A 153 -13.15 13.77 9.64
CA ASN A 153 -14.57 14.11 9.66
C ASN A 153 -14.92 15.30 8.73
N PHE A 154 -13.93 16.04 8.22
CA PHE A 154 -14.15 17.05 7.18
C PHE A 154 -14.60 16.40 5.86
N GLY A 155 -15.44 17.11 5.10
CA GLY A 155 -16.15 16.55 3.94
C GLY A 155 -15.22 15.93 2.90
N ALA A 156 -14.18 16.64 2.49
CA ALA A 156 -13.27 16.23 1.43
C ALA A 156 -12.39 15.06 1.86
N ALA A 157 -11.89 15.08 3.10
CA ALA A 157 -11.10 13.98 3.67
C ALA A 157 -11.94 12.71 3.83
N LYS A 158 -13.18 12.85 4.32
CA LYS A 158 -14.15 11.76 4.42
C LYS A 158 -14.52 11.19 3.05
N LEU A 159 -14.75 12.06 2.07
CA LEU A 159 -15.01 11.69 0.68
C LEU A 159 -13.84 10.91 0.10
N SER A 160 -12.61 11.36 0.33
CA SER A 160 -11.37 10.68 -0.10
C SER A 160 -11.36 9.22 0.33
N LEU A 161 -11.60 8.97 1.62
CA LEU A 161 -11.64 7.63 2.20
C LEU A 161 -12.75 6.76 1.61
N VAL A 162 -13.93 7.32 1.38
CA VAL A 162 -15.05 6.59 0.77
C VAL A 162 -14.72 6.20 -0.67
N LEU A 163 -14.18 7.15 -1.45
CA LEU A 163 -13.79 6.92 -2.85
C LEU A 163 -12.72 5.84 -2.99
N VAL A 164 -11.68 5.84 -2.16
CA VAL A 164 -10.63 4.81 -2.21
C VAL A 164 -11.20 3.41 -1.95
N ASN A 165 -12.15 3.29 -1.02
CA ASN A 165 -12.84 2.02 -0.77
C ASN A 165 -13.78 1.63 -1.93
N GLU A 166 -14.43 2.59 -2.61
CA GLU A 166 -15.23 2.33 -3.81
C GLU A 166 -14.37 1.85 -4.98
N PHE A 167 -13.19 2.44 -5.16
CA PHE A 167 -12.25 2.01 -6.18
C PHE A 167 -11.70 0.61 -5.89
N LEU A 168 -11.56 0.23 -4.61
CA LEU A 168 -11.23 -1.14 -4.23
C LEU A 168 -12.29 -2.16 -4.65
N LEU A 169 -13.58 -1.84 -4.53
CA LEU A 169 -14.65 -2.67 -5.11
C LEU A 169 -14.50 -2.78 -6.63
N GLY A 170 -14.21 -1.66 -7.29
CA GLY A 170 -13.91 -1.62 -8.72
C GLY A 170 -12.73 -2.51 -9.12
N SER A 171 -11.67 -2.55 -8.31
CA SER A 171 -10.51 -3.42 -8.54
C SER A 171 -10.86 -4.91 -8.44
N VAL A 172 -11.73 -5.31 -7.50
CA VAL A 172 -12.21 -6.69 -7.41
C VAL A 172 -12.99 -7.07 -8.66
N PHE A 173 -13.79 -6.14 -9.20
CA PHE A 173 -14.47 -6.34 -10.47
C PHE A 173 -13.48 -6.52 -11.64
N LEU A 174 -12.51 -5.60 -11.77
CA LEU A 174 -11.45 -5.65 -12.78
C LEU A 174 -10.52 -6.86 -12.63
N ARG A 175 -10.48 -7.50 -11.46
CA ARG A 175 -9.74 -8.76 -11.27
C ARG A 175 -10.22 -9.85 -12.23
N TYR A 176 -11.53 -9.98 -12.38
CA TYR A 176 -12.16 -11.08 -13.13
C TYR A 176 -12.66 -10.66 -14.52
N VAL A 177 -13.14 -9.42 -14.67
CA VAL A 177 -13.84 -8.97 -15.89
C VAL A 177 -12.97 -8.00 -16.70
N ARG A 178 -13.00 -8.13 -18.04
CA ARG A 178 -12.45 -7.11 -18.96
C ARG A 178 -13.54 -6.12 -19.36
N VAL A 179 -13.22 -4.83 -19.29
CA VAL A 179 -14.17 -3.73 -19.50
C VAL A 179 -13.53 -2.65 -20.37
N ASN A 180 -14.34 -1.95 -21.16
CA ASN A 180 -13.89 -0.71 -21.81
C ASN A 180 -13.63 0.37 -20.75
N ALA A 181 -12.46 1.01 -20.80
CA ALA A 181 -12.06 2.04 -19.85
C ALA A 181 -13.04 3.23 -19.81
N CYS A 182 -13.66 3.62 -20.94
CA CYS A 182 -14.66 4.69 -20.97
C CYS A 182 -15.92 4.31 -20.18
N SER A 183 -16.40 3.07 -20.36
CA SER A 183 -17.56 2.56 -19.60
C SER A 183 -17.26 2.45 -18.11
N TYR A 184 -16.04 2.05 -17.77
CA TYR A 184 -15.58 1.99 -16.38
C TYR A 184 -15.48 3.37 -15.73
N LEU A 185 -14.95 4.36 -16.45
CA LEU A 185 -14.91 5.76 -15.99
C LEU A 185 -16.32 6.33 -15.81
N LEU A 186 -17.23 6.09 -16.76
CA LEU A 186 -18.62 6.54 -16.66
C LEU A 186 -19.31 5.93 -15.44
N PHE A 187 -19.08 4.63 -15.17
CA PHE A 187 -19.61 3.97 -13.99
C PHE A 187 -19.14 4.62 -12.70
N HIS A 188 -17.84 4.89 -12.57
CA HIS A 188 -17.29 5.58 -11.39
C HIS A 188 -17.73 7.03 -11.27
N ALA A 189 -17.93 7.73 -12.38
CA ALA A 189 -18.48 9.09 -12.36
C ALA A 189 -19.95 9.11 -11.85
N LEU A 190 -20.76 8.13 -12.26
CA LEU A 190 -22.13 7.97 -11.74
C LEU A 190 -22.13 7.58 -10.26
N LEU A 191 -21.24 6.67 -9.86
CA LEU A 191 -21.08 6.27 -8.45
C LEU A 191 -20.68 7.48 -7.60
N PHE A 192 -19.72 8.29 -8.05
CA PHE A 192 -19.32 9.53 -7.40
C PHE A 192 -20.51 10.48 -7.17
N MET A 193 -21.37 10.68 -8.18
CA MET A 193 -22.56 11.52 -8.03
C MET A 193 -23.54 10.97 -6.98
N ALA A 194 -23.73 9.64 -6.95
CA ALA A 194 -24.56 8.99 -5.94
C ALA A 194 -23.97 9.14 -4.52
N THR A 195 -22.65 8.96 -4.38
CA THR A 195 -21.92 9.10 -3.12
C THR A 195 -21.96 10.53 -2.60
N LEU A 196 -21.77 11.52 -3.47
CA LEU A 196 -21.90 12.93 -3.11
C LEU A 196 -23.31 13.26 -2.60
N GLY A 197 -24.34 12.76 -3.28
CA GLY A 197 -25.73 12.91 -2.87
C GLY A 197 -26.05 12.23 -1.53
N ALA A 198 -25.46 11.06 -1.26
CA ALA A 198 -25.64 10.32 -0.02
C ALA A 198 -24.92 10.97 1.18
N MET A 199 -23.71 11.50 0.97
CA MET A 199 -22.87 12.04 2.05
C MET A 199 -23.25 13.46 2.48
N ARG A 200 -24.08 14.19 1.70
CA ARG A 200 -24.51 15.58 1.99
C ARG A 200 -23.35 16.51 2.37
N ILE A 201 -22.28 16.47 1.57
CA ILE A 201 -21.06 17.26 1.79
C ILE A 201 -21.34 18.75 1.49
N GLN A 202 -20.84 19.64 2.35
CA GLN A 202 -21.07 21.09 2.25
C GLN A 202 -20.10 21.82 1.30
N GLU A 203 -18.99 21.19 0.94
CA GLU A 203 -17.97 21.77 0.06
C GLU A 203 -18.47 21.98 -1.36
N SER A 204 -17.78 22.83 -2.12
CA SER A 204 -18.14 23.11 -3.51
C SER A 204 -18.04 21.83 -4.37
N PHE A 205 -18.93 21.70 -5.36
CA PHE A 205 -18.86 20.60 -6.31
C PHE A 205 -17.49 20.51 -7.01
N ALA A 206 -16.86 21.65 -7.32
CA ALA A 206 -15.55 21.70 -7.94
C ALA A 206 -14.46 21.06 -7.07
N THR A 207 -14.49 21.32 -5.76
CA THR A 207 -13.61 20.68 -4.77
C THR A 207 -13.80 19.17 -4.75
N CYS A 208 -15.05 18.71 -4.62
CA CYS A 208 -15.35 17.29 -4.56
C CYS A 208 -14.95 16.57 -5.87
N PHE A 209 -15.17 17.21 -7.03
CA PHE A 209 -14.80 16.68 -8.33
C PHE A 209 -13.28 16.60 -8.53
N LEU A 210 -12.54 17.60 -8.04
CA LEU A 210 -11.08 17.58 -8.05
C LEU A 210 -10.55 16.42 -7.19
N CYS A 211 -11.06 16.26 -5.97
CA CYS A 211 -10.73 15.15 -5.08
C CYS A 211 -11.02 13.80 -5.74
N PHE A 212 -12.19 13.65 -6.36
CA PHE A 212 -12.53 12.46 -7.14
C PHE A 212 -11.54 12.19 -8.26
N SER A 213 -11.23 13.20 -9.08
CA SER A 213 -10.35 13.05 -10.24
C SER A 213 -8.93 12.65 -9.82
N LEU A 214 -8.39 13.27 -8.77
CA LEU A 214 -7.07 12.95 -8.24
C LEU A 214 -7.01 11.52 -7.71
N ASN A 215 -7.94 11.15 -6.83
CA ASN A 215 -7.96 9.82 -6.23
C ASN A 215 -8.19 8.75 -7.29
N PHE A 216 -9.10 9.00 -8.23
CA PHE A 216 -9.37 8.07 -9.33
C PHE A 216 -8.11 7.83 -10.16
N VAL A 217 -7.40 8.90 -10.55
CA VAL A 217 -6.17 8.79 -11.33
C VAL A 217 -5.08 8.08 -10.51
N PHE A 218 -4.79 8.51 -9.28
CA PHE A 218 -3.72 7.89 -8.47
C PHE A 218 -3.99 6.43 -8.19
N TYR A 219 -5.18 6.11 -7.69
CA TYR A 219 -5.55 4.74 -7.38
C TYR A 219 -5.40 3.83 -8.60
N HIS A 220 -5.98 4.20 -9.74
CA HIS A 220 -5.98 3.33 -10.90
C HIS A 220 -4.61 3.31 -11.60
N MET A 221 -3.83 4.39 -11.56
CA MET A 221 -2.46 4.37 -12.07
C MET A 221 -1.56 3.45 -11.25
N ILE A 222 -1.67 3.49 -9.91
CA ILE A 222 -0.93 2.58 -9.03
C ILE A 222 -1.42 1.15 -9.23
N ALA A 223 -2.73 0.90 -9.30
CA ALA A 223 -3.30 -0.44 -9.50
C ALA A 223 -2.86 -1.05 -10.84
N ILE A 224 -2.98 -0.28 -11.93
CA ILE A 224 -2.54 -0.71 -13.26
C ILE A 224 -1.02 -0.94 -13.24
N GLY A 225 -0.24 -0.03 -12.65
CA GLY A 225 1.19 -0.19 -12.49
C GLY A 225 1.54 -1.49 -11.74
N ALA A 226 0.86 -1.74 -10.62
CA ALA A 226 1.07 -2.90 -9.77
C ALA A 226 0.81 -4.23 -10.49
N PHE A 227 -0.19 -4.32 -11.38
CA PHE A 227 -0.45 -5.57 -12.14
C PHE A 227 0.29 -5.66 -13.47
N ARG A 228 0.76 -4.53 -14.04
CA ARG A 228 1.44 -4.51 -15.34
C ARG A 228 2.97 -4.54 -15.23
N LEU A 229 3.56 -3.87 -14.26
CA LEU A 229 5.02 -3.78 -14.11
C LEU A 229 5.64 -4.94 -13.34
N THR A 230 4.81 -5.65 -12.57
CA THR A 230 5.29 -6.69 -11.67
C THR A 230 5.36 -8.05 -12.35
N ASP A 231 4.98 -8.18 -13.63
CA ASP A 231 5.12 -9.41 -14.42
C ASP A 231 4.62 -10.68 -13.69
N GLY A 232 3.50 -10.59 -12.97
CA GLY A 232 2.99 -11.74 -12.21
C GLY A 232 3.68 -12.00 -10.87
N VAL A 233 4.42 -11.03 -10.34
CA VAL A 233 5.02 -11.11 -9.00
C VAL A 233 4.04 -10.71 -7.91
N PHE A 234 3.09 -9.82 -8.22
CA PHE A 234 2.13 -9.39 -7.21
C PHE A 234 0.92 -10.31 -7.14
N SER A 235 0.51 -10.66 -5.93
CA SER A 235 -0.84 -11.18 -5.69
C SER A 235 -1.88 -10.05 -5.78
N PHE A 236 -3.16 -10.39 -5.93
CA PHE A 236 -4.22 -9.36 -5.93
C PHE A 236 -4.22 -8.51 -4.66
N LEU A 237 -4.03 -9.15 -3.49
CA LEU A 237 -3.98 -8.46 -2.21
C LEU A 237 -2.82 -7.46 -2.17
N GLU A 238 -1.67 -7.81 -2.75
CA GLU A 238 -0.52 -6.90 -2.88
C GLU A 238 -0.85 -5.67 -3.72
N GLY A 239 -1.34 -5.90 -4.93
CA GLY A 239 -1.73 -4.81 -5.84
C GLY A 239 -2.79 -3.91 -5.21
N ALA A 240 -3.80 -4.49 -4.56
CA ALA A 240 -4.83 -3.74 -3.85
C ALA A 240 -4.27 -2.93 -2.68
N THR A 241 -3.39 -3.52 -1.86
CA THR A 241 -2.78 -2.85 -0.69
C THR A 241 -1.92 -1.68 -1.13
N VAL A 242 -1.05 -1.87 -2.12
CA VAL A 242 -0.20 -0.81 -2.65
C VAL A 242 -1.04 0.31 -3.26
N SER A 243 -2.16 -0.02 -3.92
CA SER A 243 -3.06 0.98 -4.50
C SER A 243 -3.81 1.78 -3.44
N VAL A 244 -4.40 1.11 -2.44
CA VAL A 244 -5.12 1.77 -1.35
C VAL A 244 -4.15 2.62 -0.52
N ALA A 245 -3.08 2.00 -0.01
CA ALA A 245 -2.14 2.68 0.87
C ALA A 245 -1.36 3.78 0.13
N GLY A 246 -1.00 3.55 -1.13
CA GLY A 246 -0.36 4.55 -1.98
C GLY A 246 -1.27 5.74 -2.29
N THR A 247 -2.56 5.50 -2.53
CA THR A 247 -3.53 6.59 -2.74
C THR A 247 -3.74 7.39 -1.46
N LEU A 248 -3.98 6.72 -0.31
CA LEU A 248 -4.16 7.43 0.96
C LEU A 248 -2.92 8.23 1.37
N LEU A 249 -1.72 7.69 1.10
CA LEU A 249 -0.48 8.42 1.33
C LEU A 249 -0.34 9.62 0.38
N LEU A 250 -0.69 9.44 -0.90
CA LEU A 250 -0.74 10.54 -1.86
C LEU A 250 -1.79 11.58 -1.49
N ASP A 251 -2.93 11.19 -0.93
CA ASP A 251 -3.96 12.10 -0.42
C ASP A 251 -3.41 12.90 0.75
N ALA A 252 -2.70 12.24 1.68
CA ALA A 252 -2.06 12.89 2.82
C ALA A 252 -0.97 13.89 2.36
N TYR A 253 -0.22 13.55 1.32
CA TYR A 253 0.71 14.48 0.68
C TYR A 253 -0.02 15.60 -0.05
N ALA A 254 -0.98 15.27 -0.90
CA ALA A 254 -1.78 16.21 -1.67
C ALA A 254 -2.57 17.17 -0.77
N TYR A 255 -2.88 16.75 0.46
CA TYR A 255 -3.43 17.60 1.53
C TYR A 255 -2.65 18.90 1.67
N GLY A 256 -1.32 18.83 1.63
CA GLY A 256 -0.44 20.00 1.68
C GLY A 256 -0.55 20.93 0.47
N LEU A 257 -0.96 20.44 -0.69
CA LEU A 257 -1.06 21.24 -1.92
C LEU A 257 -2.46 21.85 -2.11
N PHE A 258 -3.50 21.09 -1.76
CA PHE A 258 -4.89 21.43 -2.08
C PHE A 258 -5.62 22.14 -0.93
N HIS A 259 -5.26 21.90 0.34
CA HIS A 259 -5.98 22.53 1.45
C HIS A 259 -5.71 24.05 1.58
N ALA A 260 -4.67 24.57 0.93
CA ALA A 260 -4.52 26.03 0.74
C ALA A 260 -5.70 26.65 -0.03
N HIS A 261 -6.40 25.85 -0.83
CA HIS A 261 -7.53 26.26 -1.68
C HIS A 261 -8.88 25.70 -1.19
N LEU A 262 -8.88 24.77 -0.22
CA LEU A 262 -10.10 24.18 0.36
C LEU A 262 -10.34 24.81 1.74
N ASP A 263 -11.33 25.69 1.80
CA ASP A 263 -11.86 26.35 3.01
C ASP A 263 -10.90 27.20 3.85
N GLY A 264 -9.78 27.65 3.28
CA GLY A 264 -8.97 28.75 3.82
C GLY A 264 -8.50 28.59 5.28
N GLY A 265 -8.59 27.38 5.83
CA GLY A 265 -8.59 27.10 7.26
C GLY A 265 -7.46 26.19 7.73
N VAL A 266 -6.63 25.64 6.83
CA VAL A 266 -5.40 24.91 7.16
C VAL A 266 -4.30 25.43 6.25
N VAL A 267 -3.20 25.91 6.84
CA VAL A 267 -2.02 26.33 6.10
C VAL A 267 -0.99 25.19 6.12
N PRO A 268 -0.59 24.69 4.95
CA PRO A 268 0.48 23.69 4.85
C PRO A 268 1.86 24.33 5.09
N SER A 269 2.75 23.60 5.76
CA SER A 269 4.15 24.03 5.89
C SER A 269 4.87 23.94 4.54
N VAL A 270 5.88 24.78 4.30
CA VAL A 270 6.65 24.77 3.03
C VAL A 270 7.23 23.39 2.72
N LEU A 271 7.66 22.66 3.75
CA LEU A 271 8.16 21.29 3.61
C LEU A 271 7.07 20.30 3.21
N SER A 272 5.87 20.42 3.79
CA SER A 272 4.72 19.62 3.37
C SER A 272 4.44 19.83 1.89
N VAL A 273 4.34 21.10 1.43
CA VAL A 273 4.05 21.38 0.02
C VAL A 273 5.15 20.89 -0.93
N PHE A 274 6.41 20.98 -0.51
CA PHE A 274 7.53 20.41 -1.25
C PHE A 274 7.39 18.89 -1.41
N LEU A 275 7.18 18.16 -0.32
CA LEU A 275 7.00 16.71 -0.34
C LEU A 275 5.78 16.30 -1.19
N SER A 276 4.68 17.07 -1.12
CA SER A 276 3.53 16.91 -2.01
C SER A 276 3.92 16.98 -3.48
N GLY A 277 4.67 18.02 -3.87
CA GLY A 277 5.15 18.19 -5.24
C GLY A 277 6.07 17.05 -5.70
N VAL A 278 6.96 16.57 -4.83
CA VAL A 278 7.84 15.42 -5.15
C VAL A 278 7.01 14.16 -5.36
N ALA A 279 6.09 13.84 -4.45
CA ALA A 279 5.26 12.63 -4.53
C ALA A 279 4.37 12.63 -5.79
N LEU A 280 3.75 13.76 -6.10
CA LEU A 280 2.92 13.94 -7.30
C LEU A 280 3.76 13.79 -8.59
N SER A 281 4.89 14.50 -8.68
CA SER A 281 5.74 14.45 -9.87
C SER A 281 6.36 13.06 -10.09
N LEU A 282 6.71 12.35 -9.02
CA LEU A 282 7.22 10.97 -9.09
C LEU A 282 6.15 10.01 -9.59
N THR A 283 4.90 10.16 -9.13
CA THR A 283 3.78 9.32 -9.57
C THR A 283 3.50 9.52 -11.07
N VAL A 284 3.45 10.78 -11.53
CA VAL A 284 3.30 11.12 -12.95
C VAL A 284 4.48 10.62 -13.77
N TYR A 285 5.71 10.78 -13.28
CA TYR A 285 6.90 10.29 -13.94
C TYR A 285 6.91 8.76 -14.08
N ALA A 286 6.60 8.04 -13.00
CA ALA A 286 6.49 6.59 -13.01
C ALA A 286 5.43 6.11 -14.01
N ALA A 287 4.26 6.73 -14.01
CA ALA A 287 3.17 6.49 -14.96
C ALA A 287 3.61 6.65 -16.42
N CYS A 288 4.26 7.77 -16.75
CA CYS A 288 4.84 8.02 -18.06
C CYS A 288 5.87 6.95 -18.44
N CYS A 289 6.73 6.55 -17.51
CA CYS A 289 7.73 5.51 -17.75
C CYS A 289 7.08 4.16 -18.08
N VAL A 290 6.03 3.75 -17.36
CA VAL A 290 5.28 2.52 -17.64
C VAL A 290 4.75 2.52 -19.07
N TYR A 291 4.15 3.64 -19.50
CA TYR A 291 3.58 3.77 -20.83
C TYR A 291 4.66 3.71 -21.92
N LEU A 292 5.76 4.45 -21.75
CA LEU A 292 6.84 4.51 -22.74
C LEU A 292 7.61 3.19 -22.86
N LEU A 293 7.78 2.45 -21.75
CA LEU A 293 8.46 1.15 -21.76
C LEU A 293 7.70 0.08 -22.56
N GLN A 294 6.39 0.24 -22.79
CA GLN A 294 5.60 -0.69 -23.61
C GLN A 294 5.90 -0.57 -25.12
N GLN A 295 6.40 0.57 -25.59
CA GLN A 295 6.66 0.83 -27.02
C GLN A 295 8.15 0.67 -27.37
N ALA A 296 8.79 -0.31 -26.75
CA ALA A 296 10.20 -0.43 -26.36
C ALA A 296 11.33 -0.21 -27.42
N LYS A 297 11.05 0.05 -28.70
CA LYS A 297 12.12 0.28 -29.70
C LYS A 297 12.25 1.71 -30.22
N SER A 298 11.18 2.54 -30.19
CA SER A 298 11.21 3.87 -30.83
C SER A 298 11.19 5.07 -29.85
N GLN A 299 11.02 4.84 -28.54
CA GLN A 299 10.67 5.91 -27.58
C GLN A 299 11.77 6.29 -26.57
N LYS A 300 13.03 5.83 -26.76
CA LYS A 300 14.14 6.11 -25.83
C LYS A 300 14.35 7.62 -25.58
N GLY A 301 14.26 8.45 -26.62
CA GLY A 301 14.40 9.91 -26.50
C GLY A 301 13.33 10.53 -25.60
N LYS A 302 12.08 10.08 -25.71
CA LYS A 302 10.97 10.58 -24.86
C LYS A 302 11.15 10.20 -23.39
N LEU A 303 11.74 9.03 -23.12
CA LEU A 303 12.04 8.60 -21.76
C LEU A 303 13.09 9.51 -21.12
N ILE A 304 14.16 9.83 -21.85
CA ILE A 304 15.20 10.77 -21.38
C ILE A 304 14.59 12.15 -21.12
N ILE A 305 13.76 12.67 -22.03
CA ILE A 305 13.09 13.96 -21.85
C ILE A 305 12.20 13.93 -20.59
N ALA A 306 11.42 12.87 -20.39
CA ALA A 306 10.59 12.73 -19.19
C ALA A 306 11.44 12.72 -17.91
N SER A 307 12.59 12.03 -17.89
CA SER A 307 13.51 12.02 -16.75
C SER A 307 14.10 13.40 -16.47
N VAL A 308 14.52 14.14 -17.50
CA VAL A 308 15.07 15.49 -17.36
C VAL A 308 14.00 16.45 -16.84
N MET A 309 12.77 16.39 -17.38
CA MET A 309 11.66 17.24 -16.93
C MET A 309 11.29 16.95 -15.47
N PHE A 310 11.28 15.67 -15.06
CA PHE A 310 11.07 15.27 -13.67
C PHE A 310 12.14 15.86 -12.74
N LEU A 311 13.42 15.75 -13.09
CA LEU A 311 14.51 16.30 -12.27
C LEU A 311 14.46 17.82 -12.19
N LEU A 312 14.25 18.49 -13.32
CA LEU A 312 14.15 19.95 -13.39
C LEU A 312 13.01 20.48 -12.52
N TYR A 313 11.82 19.88 -12.61
CA TYR A 313 10.67 20.24 -11.79
C TYR A 313 11.00 20.13 -10.29
N ASN A 314 11.66 19.05 -9.86
CA ASN A 314 11.96 18.84 -8.44
C ASN A 314 13.06 19.76 -7.90
N ILE A 315 14.05 20.11 -8.73
CA ILE A 315 15.06 21.13 -8.37
C ILE A 315 14.39 22.50 -8.20
N LEU A 316 13.50 22.87 -9.12
CA LEU A 316 12.72 24.10 -9.02
C LEU A 316 11.81 24.09 -7.79
N ASN A 317 11.13 22.96 -7.51
CA ASN A 317 10.27 22.80 -6.33
C ASN A 317 11.05 22.94 -5.02
N LEU A 318 12.30 22.46 -4.96
CA LEU A 318 13.17 22.56 -3.78
C LEU A 318 13.58 24.02 -3.48
N GLY A 319 13.88 24.79 -4.53
CA GLY A 319 14.30 26.19 -4.43
C GLY A 319 13.17 27.22 -4.42
N ALA A 320 11.94 26.82 -4.78
CA ALA A 320 10.80 27.72 -4.86
C ALA A 320 10.49 28.35 -3.49
N ARG A 321 10.50 29.69 -3.45
CA ARG A 321 10.09 30.45 -2.26
C ARG A 321 8.59 30.42 -2.10
N ARG A 322 8.13 30.15 -0.89
CA ARG A 322 6.72 30.11 -0.50
C ARG A 322 6.59 30.81 0.83
N TYR A 323 5.46 31.48 1.04
CA TYR A 323 5.19 32.11 2.32
C TYR A 323 4.93 31.04 3.38
N ASP A 324 5.76 31.02 4.42
CA ASP A 324 5.60 30.13 5.56
C ASP A 324 4.91 30.88 6.70
N PHE A 325 3.74 30.38 7.12
CA PHE A 325 2.99 30.98 8.22
C PHE A 325 3.59 30.68 9.60
N VAL A 326 4.51 29.71 9.68
CA VAL A 326 5.23 29.42 10.93
C VAL A 326 6.30 30.47 11.18
N SER A 327 7.10 30.81 10.17
CA SER A 327 8.18 31.80 10.27
C SER A 327 7.75 33.22 9.87
N GLU A 328 6.52 33.39 9.38
CA GLU A 328 5.96 34.66 8.87
C GLU A 328 6.84 35.30 7.79
N SER A 329 7.55 34.47 7.02
CA SER A 329 8.53 34.90 6.01
C SER A 329 8.46 34.01 4.77
N GLU A 330 8.95 34.53 3.64
CA GLU A 330 9.14 33.70 2.45
C GLU A 330 10.38 32.82 2.61
N THR A 331 10.17 31.51 2.68
CA THR A 331 11.24 30.53 2.78
C THR A 331 11.16 29.51 1.65
N SER A 332 12.27 28.85 1.34
CA SER A 332 12.30 27.70 0.46
C SER A 332 12.33 26.40 1.25
N ALA A 333 11.94 25.28 0.63
CA ALA A 333 12.06 23.97 1.26
C ALA A 333 13.51 23.64 1.64
N MET A 334 14.48 24.09 0.83
CA MET A 334 15.90 23.97 1.16
C MET A 334 16.26 24.71 2.45
N GLN A 335 15.78 25.94 2.64
CA GLN A 335 16.02 26.70 3.87
C GLN A 335 15.39 26.00 5.08
N ASN A 336 14.12 25.59 4.99
CA ASN A 336 13.47 24.88 6.09
C ASN A 336 14.16 23.53 6.43
N LEU A 337 14.73 22.83 5.45
CA LEU A 337 15.51 21.61 5.69
C LEU A 337 16.83 21.91 6.42
N VAL A 338 17.52 22.98 6.02
CA VAL A 338 18.74 23.43 6.69
C VAL A 338 18.40 23.84 8.13
N ASP A 339 17.36 24.64 8.31
CA ASP A 339 16.91 25.06 9.64
C ASP A 339 16.52 23.87 10.51
N LEU A 340 15.79 22.88 9.96
CA LEU A 340 15.45 21.65 10.67
C LEU A 340 16.68 20.84 11.10
N LEU A 341 17.75 20.82 10.29
CA LEU A 341 19.00 20.13 10.64
C LEU A 341 19.78 20.85 11.75
N TYR A 342 19.80 22.18 11.74
CA TYR A 342 20.48 22.97 12.77
C TYR A 342 19.66 23.10 14.06
N HIS A 343 18.32 23.06 13.96
CA HIS A 343 17.42 23.18 15.09
C HIS A 343 17.69 22.10 16.14
N GLN A 344 17.89 22.51 17.40
CA GLN A 344 18.13 21.63 18.55
C GLN A 344 19.17 20.50 18.29
N GLN A 345 20.23 20.81 17.55
CA GLN A 345 21.33 19.88 17.23
C GLN A 345 20.89 18.59 16.51
N ASN A 346 19.83 18.65 15.72
CA ASN A 346 19.32 17.51 14.94
C ASN A 346 20.39 16.88 14.01
N TYR A 347 21.39 17.65 13.58
CA TYR A 347 22.55 17.17 12.82
C TYR A 347 23.32 16.05 13.54
N LEU A 348 23.36 16.02 14.87
CA LEU A 348 24.01 14.94 15.64
C LEU A 348 23.29 13.61 15.47
N LEU A 349 21.96 13.64 15.49
CA LEU A 349 21.12 12.46 15.26
C LEU A 349 21.27 11.96 13.82
N PHE A 350 21.25 12.88 12.85
CA PHE A 350 21.49 12.53 11.45
C PHE A 350 22.87 11.88 11.24
N PHE A 351 23.91 12.45 11.83
CA PHE A 351 25.26 11.90 11.78
C PHE A 351 25.34 10.54 12.49
N GLY A 352 24.66 10.37 13.62
CA GLY A 352 24.51 9.10 14.32
C GLY A 352 23.87 8.01 13.44
N TRP A 353 22.75 8.32 12.77
CA TRP A 353 22.13 7.40 11.82
C TRP A 353 23.07 7.03 10.68
N LEU A 354 23.82 7.99 10.14
CA LEU A 354 24.77 7.76 9.05
C LEU A 354 25.90 6.83 9.50
N ILE A 355 26.49 7.06 10.67
CA ILE A 355 27.51 6.18 11.26
C ILE A 355 26.96 4.77 11.45
N ILE A 356 25.82 4.63 12.13
CA ILE A 356 25.21 3.32 12.39
C ILE A 356 24.95 2.59 11.07
N THR A 357 24.37 3.29 10.09
CA THR A 357 24.07 2.72 8.76
C THR A 357 25.33 2.29 8.03
N LEU A 358 26.38 3.11 7.99
CA LEU A 358 27.64 2.75 7.34
C LEU A 358 28.32 1.55 8.00
N LEU A 359 28.40 1.53 9.32
CA LEU A 359 28.96 0.41 10.08
C LEU A 359 28.17 -0.89 9.81
N TYR A 360 26.85 -0.80 9.79
CA TYR A 360 25.98 -1.95 9.56
C TYR A 360 26.04 -2.45 8.12
N ILE A 361 26.12 -1.55 7.13
CA ILE A 361 26.34 -1.92 5.71
C ILE A 361 27.69 -2.63 5.55
N PHE A 362 28.75 -2.12 6.18
CA PHE A 362 30.06 -2.77 6.15
C PHE A 362 30.01 -4.17 6.77
N TYR A 363 29.33 -4.31 7.92
CA TYR A 363 29.09 -5.60 8.56
C TYR A 363 28.32 -6.58 7.66
N ILE A 364 27.21 -6.13 7.07
CA ILE A 364 26.40 -6.92 6.12
C ILE A 364 27.24 -7.32 4.91
N ALA A 365 28.02 -6.42 4.33
CA ALA A 365 28.90 -6.72 3.18
C ALA A 365 29.93 -7.80 3.51
N LYS A 366 30.48 -7.79 4.73
CA LYS A 366 31.39 -8.84 5.23
C LYS A 366 30.66 -10.17 5.41
N MET A 367 29.41 -10.17 5.87
CA MET A 367 28.58 -11.35 6.03
C MET A 367 28.17 -11.97 4.68
N VAL A 368 27.83 -11.15 3.69
CA VAL A 368 27.55 -11.60 2.31
C VAL A 368 28.75 -12.34 1.73
N LYS A 369 29.97 -11.80 1.89
CA LYS A 369 31.21 -12.46 1.45
C LYS A 369 31.46 -13.83 2.10
N ARG A 370 30.86 -14.09 3.26
CA ARG A 370 30.96 -15.36 4.00
C ARG A 370 29.87 -16.37 3.64
N ASN A 371 29.11 -16.15 2.56
CA ASN A 371 27.96 -16.97 2.15
C ASN A 371 26.91 -17.14 3.26
N GLY A 372 26.63 -16.07 4.02
CA GLY A 372 25.55 -16.07 5.01
C GLY A 372 24.19 -16.36 4.34
N ASN A 373 23.31 -17.08 5.05
CA ASN A 373 21.95 -17.36 4.57
C ASN A 373 21.21 -16.04 4.28
N LEU A 374 20.72 -15.86 3.05
CA LEU A 374 20.05 -14.65 2.58
C LEU A 374 18.86 -14.27 3.48
N SER A 375 18.13 -15.26 4.00
CA SER A 375 17.00 -15.00 4.91
C SER A 375 17.42 -14.36 6.22
N TYR A 376 18.62 -14.70 6.73
CA TYR A 376 19.19 -14.10 7.94
C TYR A 376 19.72 -12.69 7.64
N LEU A 377 20.34 -12.50 6.47
CA LEU A 377 20.81 -11.19 6.02
C LEU A 377 19.68 -10.16 5.92
N ARG A 378 18.48 -10.55 5.51
CA ARG A 378 17.32 -9.65 5.46
C ARG A 378 16.95 -9.08 6.83
N LYS A 379 17.03 -9.89 7.89
CA LYS A 379 16.67 -9.48 9.25
C LYS A 379 17.63 -8.43 9.82
N HIS A 380 18.85 -8.36 9.30
CA HIS A 380 19.78 -7.27 9.62
C HIS A 380 19.26 -5.90 9.14
N TYR A 381 18.64 -5.82 7.96
CA TYR A 381 18.02 -4.55 7.51
C TYR A 381 16.81 -4.16 8.37
N HIS A 382 16.03 -5.14 8.85
CA HIS A 382 14.95 -4.89 9.80
C HIS A 382 15.50 -4.30 11.11
N PHE A 383 16.56 -4.89 11.65
CA PHE A 383 17.22 -4.41 12.85
C PHE A 383 17.82 -3.00 12.67
N LEU A 384 18.45 -2.72 11.54
CA LEU A 384 18.97 -1.39 11.23
C LEU A 384 17.87 -0.33 11.23
N LEU A 385 16.74 -0.64 10.58
CA LEU A 385 15.56 0.25 10.57
C LEU A 385 15.03 0.47 11.99
N PHE A 386 14.94 -0.60 12.78
CA PHE A 386 14.51 -0.55 14.18
C PHE A 386 15.39 0.37 15.03
N VAL A 387 16.71 0.16 14.99
CA VAL A 387 17.65 0.94 15.81
C VAL A 387 17.59 2.43 15.46
N ASN A 388 17.58 2.79 14.17
CA ASN A 388 17.51 4.18 13.76
C ASN A 388 16.18 4.83 14.15
N ALA A 389 15.06 4.13 13.96
CA ALA A 389 13.75 4.63 14.39
C ALA A 389 13.68 4.81 15.92
N GLN A 390 14.12 3.80 16.69
CA GLN A 390 14.12 3.84 18.16
C GLN A 390 14.98 4.97 18.71
N LEU A 391 16.13 5.26 18.09
CA LEU A 391 16.98 6.38 18.49
C LEU A 391 16.23 7.72 18.38
N SER A 392 15.40 7.88 17.35
CA SER A 392 14.51 9.05 17.19
C SER A 392 13.49 9.14 18.30
N PHE A 393 12.88 8.01 18.68
CA PHE A 393 11.87 7.96 19.74
C PHE A 393 12.47 8.30 21.10
N LEU A 394 13.64 7.76 21.41
CA LEU A 394 14.38 8.04 22.65
C LEU A 394 14.76 9.52 22.77
N LEU A 395 15.11 10.17 21.66
CA LEU A 395 15.48 11.59 21.63
C LEU A 395 14.29 12.53 21.42
N GLY A 396 13.07 12.00 21.27
CA GLY A 396 11.86 12.80 21.00
C GLY A 396 11.87 13.53 19.65
N LYS A 397 12.64 13.05 18.66
CA LYS A 397 12.85 13.69 17.35
C LYS A 397 12.03 13.04 16.23
N VAL A 398 10.76 12.79 16.49
CA VAL A 398 9.86 12.09 15.55
C VAL A 398 9.61 12.89 14.27
N GLU A 399 9.51 14.22 14.35
CA GLU A 399 9.37 15.08 13.17
C GLU A 399 10.52 14.87 12.16
N LEU A 400 11.76 14.89 12.66
CA LEU A 400 12.94 14.63 11.82
C LEU A 400 12.90 13.21 11.23
N LEU A 401 12.50 12.21 12.02
CA LEU A 401 12.34 10.84 11.53
C LEU A 401 11.33 10.77 10.38
N VAL A 402 10.15 11.41 10.51
CA VAL A 402 9.12 11.42 9.47
C VAL A 402 9.64 12.05 8.19
N VAL A 403 10.35 13.18 8.29
CA VAL A 403 10.95 13.84 7.12
C VAL A 403 11.95 12.91 6.44
N ILE A 404 12.88 12.32 7.19
CA ILE A 404 13.89 11.41 6.63
C ILE A 404 13.28 10.13 6.06
N LEU A 405 12.27 9.54 6.70
CA LEU A 405 11.56 8.38 6.17
C LEU A 405 10.81 8.73 4.88
N SER A 406 10.20 9.92 4.79
CA SER A 406 9.54 10.40 3.58
C SER A 406 10.53 10.51 2.41
N PHE A 407 11.71 11.10 2.66
CA PHE A 407 12.78 11.16 1.67
C PHE A 407 13.29 9.77 1.29
N ALA A 408 13.56 8.91 2.27
CA ALA A 408 14.04 7.55 2.01
C ALA A 408 13.03 6.74 1.19
N PHE A 409 11.73 6.86 1.48
CA PHE A 409 10.67 6.19 0.74
C PHE A 409 10.58 6.66 -0.70
N LEU A 410 10.53 7.97 -0.93
CA LEU A 410 10.52 8.56 -2.27
C LEU A 410 11.80 8.22 -3.06
N LEU A 411 12.95 8.19 -2.38
CA LEU A 411 14.22 7.79 -2.98
C LEU A 411 14.20 6.31 -3.41
N LEU A 412 13.72 5.39 -2.59
CA LEU A 412 13.63 3.98 -2.95
C LEU A 412 12.69 3.75 -4.15
N LEU A 413 11.54 4.45 -4.19
CA LEU A 413 10.64 4.43 -5.34
C LEU A 413 11.33 4.96 -6.61
N PHE A 414 12.04 6.09 -6.51
CA PHE A 414 12.78 6.66 -7.62
C PHE A 414 13.88 5.72 -8.12
N LEU A 415 14.66 5.13 -7.21
CA LEU A 415 15.71 4.18 -7.56
C LEU A 415 15.16 2.96 -8.28
N GLU A 416 13.99 2.45 -7.88
CA GLU A 416 13.36 1.31 -8.56
C GLU A 416 12.88 1.67 -9.97
N VAL A 417 12.28 2.85 -10.14
CA VAL A 417 11.90 3.38 -11.47
C VAL A 417 13.15 3.56 -12.33
N ALA A 418 14.20 4.17 -11.80
CA ALA A 418 15.48 4.37 -12.49
C ALA A 418 16.15 3.04 -12.87
N ARG A 419 16.09 2.03 -11.99
CA ARG A 419 16.60 0.68 -12.26
C ARG A 419 15.88 0.05 -13.44
N LYS A 420 14.55 0.13 -13.48
CA LYS A 420 13.74 -0.41 -14.59
C LYS A 420 14.03 0.30 -15.91
N ILE A 421 14.17 1.61 -15.88
CA ILE A 421 14.58 2.40 -17.05
C ILE A 421 15.98 1.98 -17.52
N GLY A 422 16.95 1.87 -16.61
CA GLY A 422 18.30 1.42 -16.93
C GLY A 422 18.34 0.01 -17.51
N GLN A 423 17.47 -0.89 -17.03
CA GLN A 423 17.35 -2.26 -17.54
C GLN A 423 16.83 -2.26 -18.99
N ALA A 424 15.91 -1.38 -19.33
CA ALA A 424 15.36 -1.27 -20.68
C ALA A 424 16.31 -0.53 -21.65
N LEU A 425 17.04 0.48 -21.17
CA LEU A 425 17.96 1.27 -22.00
C LEU A 425 19.29 0.55 -22.26
N SER A 426 19.88 -0.05 -21.22
CA SER A 426 21.24 -0.60 -21.19
C SER A 426 21.34 -1.84 -20.27
N PRO A 427 20.77 -2.99 -20.66
CA PRO A 427 20.67 -4.18 -19.81
C PRO A 427 22.02 -4.68 -19.25
N ASP A 428 23.09 -4.69 -20.05
CA ASP A 428 24.38 -5.27 -19.66
C ASP A 428 25.21 -4.39 -18.70
N ARG A 429 24.94 -3.08 -18.69
CA ARG A 429 25.72 -2.07 -17.94
C ARG A 429 25.00 -1.52 -16.70
N ASN A 430 23.81 -2.02 -16.37
CA ASN A 430 23.04 -1.50 -15.24
C ASN A 430 23.61 -1.95 -13.89
N MET A 431 24.51 -1.14 -13.32
CA MET A 431 25.09 -1.36 -11.99
C MET A 431 24.02 -1.38 -10.88
N LEU A 432 23.00 -0.52 -10.98
CA LEU A 432 21.91 -0.47 -10.02
C LEU A 432 21.09 -1.76 -10.02
N HIS A 433 20.87 -2.36 -11.20
CA HIS A 433 20.22 -3.66 -11.30
C HIS A 433 21.07 -4.75 -10.64
N LYS A 434 22.37 -4.84 -10.96
CA LYS A 434 23.28 -5.82 -10.35
C LYS A 434 23.30 -5.70 -8.83
N PHE A 435 23.45 -4.49 -8.31
CA PHE A 435 23.44 -4.19 -6.87
C PHE A 435 22.10 -4.57 -6.23
N MET A 436 20.98 -4.12 -6.77
CA MET A 436 19.67 -4.43 -6.19
C MET A 436 19.45 -5.94 -6.19
N THR A 437 19.70 -6.64 -7.31
CA THR A 437 19.46 -8.09 -7.42
C THR A 437 20.29 -8.98 -6.51
N SER A 438 21.43 -8.53 -5.99
CA SER A 438 22.23 -9.34 -5.07
C SER A 438 21.60 -9.50 -3.68
N PHE A 439 20.59 -8.69 -3.34
CA PHE A 439 19.94 -8.70 -2.02
C PHE A 439 18.52 -9.29 -2.04
N ILE A 440 18.14 -9.91 -3.16
CA ILE A 440 16.77 -10.33 -3.46
C ILE A 440 16.66 -11.84 -3.53
N ASP A 441 15.56 -12.34 -3.01
CA ASP A 441 15.13 -13.73 -3.09
C ASP A 441 14.46 -14.04 -4.45
N ASP A 442 14.16 -15.32 -4.73
CA ASP A 442 13.47 -15.74 -5.96
C ASP A 442 12.12 -15.02 -6.19
N ARG A 443 11.56 -14.44 -5.12
CA ARG A 443 10.30 -13.70 -5.09
C ARG A 443 10.34 -12.40 -5.89
N ASP A 444 11.44 -11.62 -5.84
CA ASP A 444 11.53 -10.34 -6.56
C ASP A 444 12.50 -10.39 -7.76
N ARG A 445 12.90 -11.60 -8.18
CA ARG A 445 13.71 -11.81 -9.39
C ARG A 445 12.96 -11.48 -10.68
N ARG A 446 11.62 -11.50 -10.66
CA ARG A 446 10.77 -11.11 -11.79
C ARG A 446 10.13 -9.75 -11.44
N GLY A 447 9.94 -8.85 -12.41
CA GLY A 447 9.26 -7.58 -12.16
C GLY A 447 10.02 -6.57 -11.27
N LEU A 448 9.31 -5.96 -10.31
CA LEU A 448 9.80 -4.89 -9.45
C LEU A 448 10.47 -5.41 -8.17
N VAL A 449 11.55 -4.75 -7.73
CA VAL A 449 12.24 -5.05 -6.47
C VAL A 449 11.56 -4.29 -5.34
N VAL A 450 10.57 -4.91 -4.71
CA VAL A 450 9.71 -4.21 -3.75
C VAL A 450 9.95 -4.56 -2.29
N THR A 451 10.70 -5.62 -1.97
CA THR A 451 10.89 -6.04 -0.56
C THR A 451 11.43 -4.92 0.33
N HIS A 452 12.40 -4.14 -0.14
CA HIS A 452 12.95 -3.01 0.61
C HIS A 452 11.98 -1.83 0.70
N ILE A 453 11.19 -1.60 -0.35
CA ILE A 453 10.14 -0.59 -0.36
C ILE A 453 9.04 -0.97 0.62
N TYR A 454 8.64 -2.25 0.67
CA TYR A 454 7.62 -2.77 1.57
C TYR A 454 8.04 -2.68 3.04
N LEU A 455 9.28 -3.07 3.36
CA LEU A 455 9.80 -2.95 4.72
C LEU A 455 9.72 -1.50 5.22
N LEU A 456 10.19 -0.54 4.39
CA LEU A 456 10.13 0.87 4.75
C LEU A 456 8.70 1.39 4.79
N ALA A 457 7.88 1.10 3.78
CA ALA A 457 6.49 1.54 3.68
C ALA A 457 5.63 1.03 4.83
N GLY A 458 5.80 -0.23 5.22
CA GLY A 458 5.08 -0.84 6.34
C GLY A 458 5.31 -0.08 7.65
N VAL A 459 6.53 0.37 7.91
CA VAL A 459 6.84 1.21 9.09
C VAL A 459 6.39 2.67 8.87
N TYR A 460 6.65 3.21 7.69
CA TYR A 460 6.47 4.61 7.37
C TYR A 460 4.99 5.04 7.33
N ILE A 461 4.12 4.26 6.69
CA ILE A 461 2.70 4.62 6.47
C ILE A 461 1.96 4.80 7.81
N PRO A 462 2.04 3.86 8.77
CA PRO A 462 1.42 4.04 10.10
C PRO A 462 1.88 5.31 10.84
N ILE A 463 3.19 5.59 10.83
CA ILE A 463 3.78 6.75 11.52
C ILE A 463 3.26 8.05 10.89
N VAL A 464 3.32 8.15 9.56
CA VAL A 464 2.88 9.36 8.85
C VAL A 464 1.38 9.56 8.91
N ALA A 465 0.60 8.48 8.91
CA ALA A 465 -0.84 8.57 9.13
C ALA A 465 -1.15 9.25 10.47
N ASP A 466 -0.52 8.83 11.57
CA ASP A 466 -0.74 9.49 12.87
C ASP A 466 -0.22 10.93 12.88
N VAL A 467 1.01 11.17 12.39
CA VAL A 467 1.60 12.52 12.42
C VAL A 467 0.79 13.54 11.63
N LEU A 468 0.32 13.19 10.42
CA LEU A 468 -0.42 14.11 9.56
C LEU A 468 -1.90 14.22 9.94
N LEU A 469 -2.51 13.16 10.46
CA LEU A 469 -3.96 13.16 10.73
C LEU A 469 -4.31 13.57 12.17
N ASN A 470 -3.35 13.55 13.09
CA ASN A 470 -3.58 13.94 14.47
C ASN A 470 -3.84 15.44 14.59
N SER A 471 -5.07 15.80 14.99
CA SER A 471 -5.53 17.18 15.16
C SER A 471 -4.69 17.97 16.17
N ARG A 472 -4.03 17.31 17.12
CA ARG A 472 -3.14 17.94 18.11
C ARG A 472 -1.88 18.55 17.49
N ASN A 473 -1.49 18.08 16.30
CA ASN A 473 -0.40 18.64 15.51
C ASN A 473 -0.84 19.86 14.69
N TYR A 474 -2.03 20.40 14.92
CA TYR A 474 -2.52 21.61 14.27
C TYR A 474 -2.88 22.66 15.33
N LEU A 475 -2.28 23.85 15.21
CA LEU A 475 -2.60 25.02 16.04
C LEU A 475 -3.60 25.91 15.32
N ARG A 476 -4.75 26.19 15.94
CA ARG A 476 -5.71 27.17 15.43
C ARG A 476 -5.27 28.60 15.74
N LYS A 477 -4.97 29.40 14.71
CA LYS A 477 -4.77 30.85 14.75
C LYS A 477 -5.94 31.53 14.00
N GLY A 478 -6.97 31.97 14.74
CA GLY A 478 -8.16 32.61 14.17
C GLY A 478 -9.00 31.65 13.31
N THR A 479 -9.22 32.01 12.05
CA THR A 479 -9.92 31.16 11.06
C THR A 479 -9.02 30.10 10.42
N ARG A 480 -7.70 30.13 10.69
CA ARG A 480 -6.69 29.25 10.10
C ARG A 480 -6.10 28.29 11.13
N SER A 481 -5.63 27.15 10.68
CA SER A 481 -4.86 26.18 11.45
C SER A 481 -3.50 25.98 10.81
N VAL A 482 -2.46 25.83 11.62
CA VAL A 482 -1.07 25.72 11.19
C VAL A 482 -0.52 24.41 11.71
N PHE A 483 0.09 23.61 10.83
CA PHE A 483 0.74 22.36 11.24
C PHE A 483 1.98 22.65 12.09
N ILE A 484 2.00 22.14 13.31
CA ILE A 484 3.10 22.22 14.26
C ILE A 484 3.18 20.86 14.95
N PHE A 485 4.29 20.16 14.78
CA PHE A 485 4.51 18.88 15.45
C PHE A 485 4.55 19.07 16.98
N ARG A 486 3.63 18.44 17.70
CA ARG A 486 3.46 18.59 19.15
C ARG A 486 3.30 17.27 19.87
N ASP A 487 2.55 16.35 19.28
CA ASP A 487 2.16 15.10 19.92
C ASP A 487 2.35 13.93 18.95
N ALA A 488 2.76 12.80 19.51
CA ALA A 488 2.93 11.54 18.80
C ALA A 488 2.65 10.38 19.76
N ASP A 489 1.74 9.49 19.34
CA ASP A 489 1.56 8.24 20.08
C ASP A 489 2.68 7.26 19.68
N LEU A 490 3.77 7.32 20.45
CA LEU A 490 4.95 6.48 20.21
C LEU A 490 4.64 4.97 20.25
N ILE A 491 3.69 4.49 21.06
CA ILE A 491 3.33 3.06 21.05
C ILE A 491 2.56 2.70 19.77
N LEU A 492 1.69 3.60 19.30
CA LEU A 492 1.04 3.43 18.00
C LEU A 492 2.09 3.35 16.88
N HIS A 493 3.07 4.26 16.86
CA HIS A 493 4.16 4.30 15.87
C HIS A 493 4.99 3.01 15.93
N SER A 494 5.25 2.53 17.15
CA SER A 494 6.10 1.38 17.38
C SER A 494 5.38 0.04 17.28
N SER A 495 4.04 0.02 17.22
CA SER A 495 3.26 -1.22 17.06
C SER A 495 3.61 -1.95 15.75
N GLY A 496 3.68 -1.21 14.64
CA GLY A 496 4.10 -1.72 13.34
C GLY A 496 5.58 -2.06 13.31
N LEU A 497 6.42 -1.16 13.83
CA LEU A 497 7.87 -1.29 13.88
C LEU A 497 8.33 -2.53 14.69
N ASN A 498 7.79 -2.72 15.89
CA ASN A 498 8.14 -3.87 16.73
C ASN A 498 7.66 -5.18 16.11
N ALA A 499 6.46 -5.21 15.53
CA ALA A 499 5.92 -6.42 14.91
C ALA A 499 6.79 -6.92 13.75
N ILE A 500 7.22 -6.03 12.85
CA ILE A 500 8.02 -6.40 11.67
C ILE A 500 9.52 -6.54 11.97
N CYS A 501 10.08 -5.68 12.83
CA CYS A 501 11.52 -5.69 13.05
C CYS A 501 11.96 -6.64 14.14
N ILE A 502 11.21 -6.72 15.25
CA ILE A 502 11.50 -7.60 16.37
C ILE A 502 10.71 -8.89 16.24
N GLY A 503 9.38 -8.80 16.22
CA GLY A 503 8.47 -9.96 16.18
C GLY A 503 8.80 -10.94 15.07
N ASP A 504 8.74 -10.50 13.81
CA ASP A 504 9.01 -11.33 12.63
C ASP A 504 10.47 -11.85 12.57
N SER A 505 11.44 -11.10 13.09
CA SER A 505 12.82 -11.59 13.24
C SER A 505 12.93 -12.72 14.26
N PHE A 506 12.33 -12.55 15.45
CA PHE A 506 12.33 -13.57 16.49
C PHE A 506 11.46 -14.78 16.14
N ALA A 507 10.39 -14.60 15.36
CA ALA A 507 9.59 -15.69 14.82
C ALA A 507 10.42 -16.60 13.90
N ALA A 508 11.26 -16.01 13.05
CA ALA A 508 12.17 -16.75 12.19
C ALA A 508 13.25 -17.50 13.01
N ILE A 509 13.79 -16.87 14.06
CA ILE A 509 14.76 -17.51 14.97
C ILE A 509 14.10 -18.67 15.72
N GLY A 510 12.93 -18.46 16.32
CA GLY A 510 12.18 -19.50 17.03
C GLY A 510 11.76 -20.65 16.11
N GLY A 511 11.36 -20.33 14.87
CA GLY A 511 11.05 -21.32 13.84
C GLY A 511 12.24 -22.16 13.37
N LEU A 512 13.45 -21.58 13.41
CA LEU A 512 14.69 -22.28 13.09
C LEU A 512 15.15 -23.18 14.24
N LEU A 513 15.13 -22.67 15.47
CA LEU A 513 15.56 -23.41 16.67
C LEU A 513 14.59 -24.54 17.03
N PHE A 514 13.29 -24.28 16.89
CA PHE A 514 12.21 -25.20 17.26
C PHE A 514 11.22 -25.36 16.09
N PRO A 515 11.58 -26.15 15.06
CA PRO A 515 10.79 -26.28 13.84
C PRO A 515 9.51 -27.11 14.02
N ILE A 516 9.38 -27.86 15.12
CA ILE A 516 8.27 -28.79 15.41
C ILE A 516 7.72 -28.46 16.81
N PRO A 517 6.39 -28.49 17.03
CA PRO A 517 5.33 -28.78 16.05
C PRO A 517 5.05 -27.63 15.08
N LYS A 518 4.71 -27.99 13.84
CA LYS A 518 4.22 -27.04 12.82
C LYS A 518 2.74 -26.71 13.06
N ILE A 519 2.37 -25.46 12.80
CA ILE A 519 0.97 -25.00 12.87
C ILE A 519 0.21 -25.60 11.68
N LYS A 520 -1.01 -26.08 11.91
CA LYS A 520 -1.85 -26.63 10.83
C LYS A 520 -2.30 -25.51 9.88
N ASN A 521 -2.37 -25.80 8.59
CA ASN A 521 -2.82 -24.86 7.54
C ASN A 521 -1.95 -23.59 7.43
N THR A 522 -0.66 -23.66 7.75
CA THR A 522 0.33 -22.60 7.52
C THR A 522 1.44 -23.10 6.59
N ASN A 523 2.20 -22.18 5.99
CA ASN A 523 3.34 -22.54 5.15
C ASN A 523 4.60 -22.74 6.01
N ASN A 524 4.73 -23.92 6.63
CA ASN A 524 5.89 -24.32 7.43
C ASN A 524 6.17 -23.46 8.68
N LYS A 525 5.19 -22.70 9.20
CA LYS A 525 5.35 -21.94 10.44
C LYS A 525 5.22 -22.86 11.66
N SER A 526 6.03 -22.66 12.70
CA SER A 526 6.02 -23.45 13.93
C SER A 526 5.32 -22.73 15.09
N TYR A 527 4.79 -23.49 16.05
CA TYR A 527 4.21 -22.91 17.28
C TYR A 527 5.25 -22.14 18.10
N ALA A 528 6.52 -22.57 18.04
CA ALA A 528 7.60 -21.85 18.69
C ALA A 528 7.88 -20.50 18.02
N GLY A 529 7.88 -20.43 16.68
CA GLY A 529 7.98 -19.14 15.97
C GLY A 529 6.86 -18.18 16.36
N PHE A 530 5.62 -18.67 16.44
CA PHE A 530 4.47 -17.90 16.93
C PHE A 530 4.69 -17.37 18.36
N LEU A 531 5.16 -18.22 19.28
CA LEU A 531 5.40 -17.83 20.67
C LEU A 531 6.55 -16.81 20.79
N PHE A 532 7.63 -16.99 20.01
CA PHE A 532 8.73 -16.05 19.95
C PHE A 532 8.30 -14.69 19.42
N PHE A 533 7.45 -14.67 18.38
CA PHE A 533 6.84 -13.42 17.90
C PHE A 533 6.09 -12.72 19.03
N PHE A 534 5.18 -13.44 19.69
CA PHE A 534 4.35 -12.91 20.76
C PHE A 534 5.19 -12.34 21.90
N CYS A 535 6.08 -13.14 22.46
CA CYS A 535 6.89 -12.75 23.62
C CYS A 535 7.83 -11.58 23.30
N SER A 536 8.49 -11.61 22.15
CA SER A 536 9.45 -10.56 21.77
C SER A 536 8.75 -9.24 21.46
N THR A 537 7.62 -9.27 20.74
CA THR A 537 6.83 -8.06 20.43
C THR A 537 6.23 -7.48 21.72
N PHE A 538 5.69 -8.33 22.58
CA PHE A 538 5.11 -7.92 23.86
C PHE A 538 6.17 -7.28 24.76
N LEU A 539 7.31 -7.94 24.92
CA LEU A 539 8.40 -7.42 25.75
C LEU A 539 8.96 -6.11 25.17
N SER A 540 9.18 -6.03 23.86
CA SER A 540 9.73 -4.83 23.22
C SER A 540 8.81 -3.62 23.40
N LEU A 541 7.51 -3.78 23.15
CA LEU A 541 6.51 -2.73 23.36
C LEU A 541 6.34 -2.37 24.84
N LEU A 542 6.44 -3.33 25.75
CA LEU A 542 6.38 -3.08 27.19
C LEU A 542 7.59 -2.25 27.65
N LEU A 543 8.80 -2.62 27.21
CA LEU A 543 10.03 -1.87 27.49
C LEU A 543 9.93 -0.46 26.93
N GLU A 544 9.41 -0.31 25.72
CA GLU A 544 9.22 1.00 25.10
C GLU A 544 8.21 1.87 25.85
N SER A 545 7.07 1.30 26.25
CA SER A 545 6.08 2.01 27.06
C SER A 545 6.65 2.45 28.42
N TYR A 546 7.56 1.65 28.99
CA TYR A 546 8.23 1.95 30.25
C TYR A 546 9.32 3.04 30.09
N PHE A 547 10.26 2.86 29.17
CA PHE A 547 11.44 3.73 29.03
C PHE A 547 11.16 5.01 28.24
N VAL A 548 10.27 4.96 27.25
CA VAL A 548 10.03 6.08 26.34
C VAL A 548 8.79 6.87 26.77
N GLN A 549 7.63 6.22 26.91
CA GLN A 549 6.38 6.92 27.24
C GLN A 549 6.13 7.10 28.75
N LYS A 550 6.86 6.39 29.62
CA LYS A 550 6.69 6.41 31.09
C LYS A 550 5.26 6.10 31.55
N THR A 551 4.48 5.35 30.77
CA THR A 551 3.06 5.01 31.06
C THR A 551 2.74 3.51 30.80
N PRO A 552 3.50 2.58 31.42
CA PRO A 552 3.47 1.14 31.09
C PRO A 552 2.10 0.46 31.25
N LEU A 553 1.30 0.91 32.21
CA LEU A 553 0.02 0.28 32.56
C LEU A 553 -1.16 0.78 31.72
N ALA A 554 -1.05 1.97 31.11
CA ALA A 554 -2.17 2.58 30.41
C ALA A 554 -2.51 1.82 29.11
N SER A 555 -1.48 1.31 28.43
CA SER A 555 -1.54 0.68 27.10
C SER A 555 -1.37 -0.84 27.14
N LEU A 556 -1.28 -1.47 28.31
CA LEU A 556 -0.99 -2.91 28.45
C LEU A 556 -1.95 -3.80 27.64
N THR A 557 -3.25 -3.48 27.65
CA THR A 557 -4.25 -4.23 26.87
C THR A 557 -3.99 -4.13 25.36
N ALA A 558 -3.67 -2.95 24.85
CA ALA A 558 -3.31 -2.73 23.46
C ALA A 558 -2.01 -3.47 23.10
N ILE A 559 -0.98 -3.39 23.95
CA ILE A 559 0.31 -4.08 23.77
C ILE A 559 0.10 -5.61 23.69
N SER A 560 -0.67 -6.18 24.61
CA SER A 560 -0.99 -7.62 24.61
C SER A 560 -1.72 -8.03 23.33
N MET A 561 -2.71 -7.25 22.91
CA MET A 561 -3.53 -7.57 21.73
C MET A 561 -2.77 -7.39 20.43
N VAL A 562 -1.95 -6.34 20.29
CA VAL A 562 -1.03 -6.16 19.16
C VAL A 562 -0.10 -7.36 19.02
N SER A 563 0.48 -7.80 20.14
CA SER A 563 1.39 -8.95 20.15
C SER A 563 0.68 -10.26 19.79
N LEU A 564 -0.54 -10.48 20.30
CA LEU A 564 -1.33 -11.69 20.05
C LEU A 564 -1.87 -11.74 18.61
N PHE A 565 -2.59 -10.70 18.19
CA PHE A 565 -3.16 -10.63 16.85
C PHE A 565 -2.06 -10.52 15.79
N GLY A 566 -0.95 -9.84 16.09
CA GLY A 566 0.25 -9.80 15.24
C GLY A 566 0.85 -11.19 15.05
N ALA A 567 1.05 -11.96 16.12
CA ALA A 567 1.57 -13.33 16.04
C ALA A 567 0.61 -14.24 15.26
N LEU A 568 -0.70 -14.12 15.50
CA LEU A 568 -1.71 -14.90 14.77
C LEU A 568 -1.71 -14.53 13.29
N PHE A 569 -1.61 -13.24 12.97
CA PHE A 569 -1.59 -12.78 11.60
C PHE A 569 -0.33 -13.26 10.87
N GLU A 570 0.86 -13.08 11.45
CA GLU A 570 2.14 -13.56 10.92
C GLU A 570 2.12 -15.07 10.64
N ALA A 571 1.56 -15.86 11.56
CA ALA A 571 1.56 -17.32 11.43
C ALA A 571 0.75 -17.81 10.22
N TYR A 572 -0.30 -17.09 9.82
CA TYR A 572 -1.17 -17.46 8.70
C TYR A 572 -0.94 -16.64 7.44
N LEU A 573 -0.15 -15.57 7.51
CA LEU A 573 0.18 -14.74 6.36
C LEU A 573 1.22 -15.46 5.49
N HIS A 574 0.91 -15.63 4.21
CA HIS A 574 1.71 -16.41 3.27
C HIS A 574 2.73 -15.57 2.51
N ASP A 575 2.36 -14.35 2.13
CA ASP A 575 3.16 -13.38 1.40
C ASP A 575 2.85 -11.97 1.98
N ILE A 576 3.77 -11.01 1.83
CA ILE A 576 3.71 -9.58 2.24
C ILE A 576 3.53 -9.23 3.73
N ASP A 577 4.18 -10.01 4.58
CA ASP A 577 4.48 -9.62 5.96
C ASP A 577 5.03 -8.19 6.06
N ASN A 578 5.99 -7.83 5.21
CA ASN A 578 6.67 -6.54 5.36
C ASN A 578 5.79 -5.29 5.18
N LEU A 579 4.67 -5.38 4.46
CA LEU A 579 3.77 -4.25 4.25
C LEU A 579 2.49 -4.38 5.08
N ILE A 580 1.82 -5.54 5.04
CA ILE A 580 0.51 -5.68 5.70
C ILE A 580 0.65 -5.90 7.19
N LEU A 581 1.66 -6.64 7.67
CA LEU A 581 1.76 -6.92 9.11
C LEU A 581 1.82 -5.62 9.93
N PRO A 582 2.65 -4.60 9.58
CA PRO A 582 2.63 -3.31 10.27
C PRO A 582 1.30 -2.57 10.21
N ILE A 583 0.65 -2.52 9.04
CA ILE A 583 -0.65 -1.85 8.87
C ILE A 583 -1.74 -2.58 9.69
N PHE A 584 -1.66 -3.91 9.75
CA PHE A 584 -2.56 -4.74 10.54
C PHE A 584 -2.35 -4.55 12.04
N THR A 585 -1.10 -4.52 12.54
CA THR A 585 -0.85 -4.29 13.97
C THR A 585 -1.16 -2.86 14.40
N PHE A 586 -0.98 -1.87 13.52
CA PHE A 586 -1.51 -0.51 13.72
C PHE A 586 -3.04 -0.52 13.86
N CYS A 587 -3.75 -1.22 12.97
CA CYS A 587 -5.21 -1.40 13.05
C CYS A 587 -5.64 -2.07 14.36
N VAL A 588 -4.92 -3.11 14.80
CA VAL A 588 -5.17 -3.76 16.10
C VAL A 588 -4.97 -2.77 17.24
N TYR A 589 -3.90 -1.98 17.24
CA TYR A 589 -3.70 -0.98 18.29
C TYR A 589 -4.89 -0.01 18.37
N LEU A 590 -5.34 0.53 17.23
CA LEU A 590 -6.52 1.40 17.18
C LEU A 590 -7.79 0.73 17.70
N CYS A 591 -7.91 -0.59 17.65
CA CYS A 591 -9.06 -1.30 18.22
C CYS A 591 -9.02 -1.36 19.76
N PHE A 592 -7.82 -1.36 20.35
CA PHE A 592 -7.60 -1.66 21.77
C PHE A 592 -6.97 -0.52 22.57
N GLU A 593 -6.62 0.61 21.95
CA GLU A 593 -6.32 1.85 22.66
C GLU A 593 -7.56 2.33 23.45
N LYS A 594 -7.31 3.09 24.52
CA LYS A 594 -8.35 3.52 25.46
C LYS A 594 -9.22 4.64 24.92
#